data_AF-A0A2V9MW03-F1
#
_entry.id   AF-A0A2V9MW03-F1
#
_cell.length_a   1.000
_cell.length_b   1.000
_cell.length_c   1.000
_cell.angle_alpha   90.00
_cell.angle_beta   90.00
_cell.angle_gamma   90.00
#
_symmetry.space_group_name_H-M   'P 1'
#
loop_
_entity.id
_entity.type
_entity.pdbx_description
1 polymer ?
#
loop_
_entity_poly.entity_id
_entity_poly.type
_entity_poly.pdbx_seq_one_letter_code
_entity_poly.pdbx_strand_id
1 'polypeptide(L)'
;MNACFTSYKFFDNAIVASANFSAAKWPTSNYLPTSVGAIQFVNFNGGNGGDYHLASSSPYKNAASDGKDVGADVTAIQSYIAGVY
;
A
#
# COMPACT_ATOMS: atom_id res chain seq x y z
N MET A 1 -20.73 1.67 -4.61
CA MET A 1 -19.72 0.59 -4.44
C MET A 1 -19.87 -0.51 -5.48
N ASN A 2 -21.08 -1.06 -5.65
CA ASN A 2 -21.38 -2.21 -6.54
C ASN A 2 -21.33 -1.95 -8.06
N ALA A 3 -20.85 -0.79 -8.53
CA ALA A 3 -20.69 -0.57 -9.97
C ALA A 3 -19.29 -0.93 -10.47
N CYS A 4 -18.27 -0.82 -9.60
CA CYS A 4 -16.88 -1.01 -9.99
C CYS A 4 -16.39 -2.42 -9.62
N PHE A 5 -16.67 -2.93 -8.41
CA PHE A 5 -16.01 -4.11 -7.83
C PHE A 5 -16.87 -5.39 -7.82
N THR A 6 -17.62 -5.67 -8.89
CA THR A 6 -18.58 -6.80 -8.92
C THR A 6 -18.01 -8.12 -9.42
N SER A 7 -16.97 -8.09 -10.25
CA SER A 7 -16.37 -9.29 -10.86
C SER A 7 -15.00 -9.66 -10.29
N TYR A 8 -14.48 -8.88 -9.32
CA TYR A 8 -13.16 -9.07 -8.74
C TYR A 8 -13.16 -8.76 -7.25
N LYS A 9 -12.37 -9.53 -6.50
CA LYS A 9 -12.15 -9.28 -5.07
C LYS A 9 -11.09 -8.19 -4.93
N PHE A 10 -11.42 -7.14 -4.17
CA PHE A 10 -10.53 -6.02 -3.90
C PHE A 10 -10.49 -5.80 -2.39
N PHE A 11 -9.57 -6.47 -1.72
CA PHE A 11 -9.44 -6.54 -0.26
C PHE A 11 -7.96 -6.58 0.13
N ASP A 12 -7.65 -6.32 1.39
CA ASP A 12 -6.31 -6.28 1.98
C ASP A 12 -5.35 -5.28 1.31
N ASN A 13 -5.89 -4.19 0.74
CA ASN A 13 -5.10 -3.08 0.21
C ASN A 13 -5.01 -1.94 1.22
N ALA A 14 -3.86 -1.27 1.29
CA ALA A 14 -3.69 -0.04 2.06
C ALA A 14 -3.86 1.17 1.13
N ILE A 15 -4.95 1.91 1.33
CA ILE A 15 -5.31 3.07 0.50
C ILE A 15 -5.41 4.28 1.41
N VAL A 16 -4.56 5.28 1.19
CA VAL A 16 -4.61 6.51 1.98
C VAL A 16 -5.95 7.19 1.74
N ALA A 17 -6.76 7.28 2.80
CA ALA A 17 -8.08 7.85 2.75
C ALA A 17 -8.00 9.36 2.50
N SER A 18 -9.02 9.89 1.83
CA SER A 18 -9.20 11.35 1.69
C SER A 18 -10.66 11.71 1.95
N ALA A 19 -10.92 12.98 2.23
CA ALA A 19 -12.30 13.46 2.44
C ALA A 19 -13.21 13.18 1.23
N ASN A 20 -12.64 13.21 0.01
CA ASN A 20 -13.35 12.93 -1.24
C ASN A 20 -13.63 11.44 -1.45
N PHE A 21 -12.85 10.56 -0.81
CA PHE A 21 -12.91 9.10 -0.95
C PHE A 21 -12.89 8.43 0.43
N SER A 22 -13.99 8.58 1.16
CA SER A 22 -14.18 7.95 2.48
C SER A 22 -14.24 6.42 2.39
N ALA A 23 -14.06 5.76 3.54
CA ALA A 23 -14.09 4.31 3.67
C ALA A 23 -15.31 3.64 3.00
N ALA A 24 -16.48 4.29 3.06
CA ALA A 24 -17.72 3.78 2.49
C ALA A 24 -17.73 3.68 0.94
N LYS A 25 -16.74 4.25 0.26
CA LYS A 25 -16.58 4.17 -1.19
C LYS A 25 -15.69 3.01 -1.65
N TRP A 26 -14.97 2.38 -0.72
CA TRP A 26 -14.06 1.26 -0.98
C TRP A 26 -14.66 -0.06 -0.47
N PRO A 27 -14.45 -1.18 -1.18
CA PRO A 27 -14.84 -2.49 -0.68
C PRO A 27 -14.34 -2.73 0.75
N THR A 28 -15.11 -3.48 1.53
CA THR A 28 -14.74 -3.83 2.90
C THR A 28 -13.43 -4.63 2.93
N SER A 29 -12.78 -4.66 4.09
CA SER A 29 -11.49 -5.35 4.29
C SER A 29 -10.30 -4.71 3.57
N ASN A 30 -10.43 -3.48 3.07
CA ASN A 30 -9.26 -2.65 2.76
C ASN A 30 -8.88 -1.81 3.99
N TYR A 31 -7.58 -1.58 4.14
CA TYR A 31 -7.03 -0.67 5.12
C TYR A 31 -7.07 0.76 4.60
N LEU A 32 -7.52 1.69 5.44
CA LEU A 32 -7.73 3.09 5.07
C LEU A 32 -6.94 4.03 6.01
N PRO A 33 -5.59 4.00 5.97
CA PRO A 33 -4.77 4.95 6.72
C PRO A 33 -5.16 6.39 6.42
N THR A 34 -5.18 7.25 7.43
CA THR A 34 -5.58 8.66 7.30
C THR A 34 -4.48 9.56 6.74
N SER A 35 -3.26 9.06 6.65
CA SER A 35 -2.11 9.79 6.10
C SER A 35 -1.01 8.83 5.62
N VAL A 36 -0.08 9.35 4.83
CA VAL A 36 1.13 8.60 4.44
C VAL A 36 1.98 8.23 5.66
N GLY A 37 2.02 9.08 6.69
CA GLY A 37 2.74 8.79 7.94
C GLY A 37 2.21 7.55 8.66
N ALA A 38 0.90 7.28 8.56
CA ALA A 38 0.29 6.07 9.13
C ALA A 38 0.69 4.79 8.39
N ILE A 39 1.21 4.88 7.16
CA ILE A 39 1.76 3.73 6.42
C ILE A 39 3.04 3.23 7.07
N GLN A 40 3.84 4.14 7.64
CA GLN A 40 5.14 3.85 8.23
C GLN A 40 6.12 3.20 7.23
N PHE A 41 6.43 3.93 6.16
CA PHE A 41 7.58 3.60 5.32
C PHE A 41 8.90 3.74 6.09
N VAL A 42 9.93 3.00 5.70
CA VAL A 42 11.30 3.16 6.24
C VAL A 42 11.80 4.59 6.02
N ASN A 43 11.62 5.14 4.82
CA ASN A 43 11.86 6.55 4.53
C ASN A 43 10.96 7.03 3.39
N PHE A 44 9.92 7.81 3.69
CA PHE A 44 9.06 8.35 2.65
C PHE A 44 9.74 9.43 1.76
N ASN A 45 10.72 10.17 2.29
CA ASN A 45 11.40 11.30 1.62
C ASN A 45 10.50 12.23 0.79
N GLY A 46 9.30 12.55 1.30
CA GLY A 46 8.35 13.40 0.59
C GLY A 46 7.85 12.82 -0.75
N GLY A 47 7.99 11.52 -0.97
CA GLY A 47 7.61 10.85 -2.21
C GLY A 47 8.65 10.93 -3.33
N ASN A 48 9.88 11.35 -3.03
CA ASN A 48 10.95 11.40 -4.03
C ASN A 48 12.21 10.67 -3.55
N GLY A 49 12.57 9.55 -4.19
CA GLY A 49 13.81 8.82 -3.87
C GLY A 49 13.90 8.25 -2.45
N GLY A 50 12.76 8.03 -1.80
CA GLY A 50 12.70 7.40 -0.48
C GLY A 50 12.88 5.87 -0.51
N ASP A 51 12.98 5.30 0.69
CA ASP A 51 12.84 3.86 0.92
C ASP A 51 11.38 3.55 1.28
N TYR A 52 10.65 3.05 0.28
CA TYR A 52 9.23 2.74 0.40
C TYR A 52 8.94 1.31 0.87
N HIS A 53 9.93 0.60 1.39
CA HIS A 53 9.64 -0.60 2.18
C HIS A 53 8.81 -0.22 3.42
N LEU A 54 7.94 -1.12 3.85
CA LEU A 54 7.24 -0.98 5.10
C LEU A 54 8.20 -1.24 6.27
N ALA A 55 8.25 -0.31 7.22
CA ALA A 55 8.97 -0.49 8.46
C ALA A 55 8.42 -1.71 9.22
N SER A 56 9.25 -2.34 10.05
CA SER A 56 8.84 -3.51 10.85
C SER A 56 7.67 -3.21 11.80
N SER A 57 7.49 -1.95 12.21
CA SER A 57 6.37 -1.49 13.03
C SER A 57 5.08 -1.23 12.24
N SER A 58 5.16 -1.20 10.90
CA SER A 58 4.01 -0.87 10.06
C SER A 58 2.89 -1.89 10.29
N PRO A 59 1.65 -1.45 10.52
CA PRO A 59 0.52 -2.37 10.63
C PRO A 59 0.22 -3.08 9.30
N TYR A 60 0.84 -2.65 8.20
CA TYR A 60 0.66 -3.20 6.86
C TYR A 60 1.77 -4.19 6.45
N LYS A 61 2.75 -4.42 7.34
CA LYS A 61 3.79 -5.44 7.18
C LYS A 61 3.14 -6.83 7.17
N ASN A 62 3.44 -7.65 6.15
CA ASN A 62 2.85 -8.99 5.98
C ASN A 62 1.31 -9.04 5.97
N ALA A 63 0.63 -7.91 5.70
CA ALA A 63 -0.83 -7.79 5.84
C ALA A 63 -1.59 -7.98 4.52
N ALA A 64 -0.89 -8.24 3.42
CA ALA A 64 -1.52 -8.54 2.13
C ALA A 64 -2.15 -9.94 2.14
N SER A 65 -3.06 -10.18 1.19
CA SER A 65 -3.78 -11.46 1.07
C SER A 65 -2.88 -12.69 0.85
N ASP A 66 -1.63 -12.50 0.43
CA ASP A 66 -0.62 -13.54 0.23
C ASP A 66 0.41 -13.61 1.39
N GLY A 67 0.18 -12.86 2.47
CA GLY A 67 1.06 -12.80 3.65
C GLY A 67 2.31 -11.95 3.45
N LYS A 68 2.44 -11.24 2.32
CA LYS A 68 3.53 -10.28 2.08
C LYS A 68 3.17 -8.87 2.53
N ASP A 69 4.15 -7.99 2.43
CA ASP A 69 3.94 -6.56 2.63
C ASP A 69 2.92 -6.01 1.64
N VAL A 70 2.00 -5.18 2.13
CA VAL A 70 1.06 -4.48 1.25
C VAL A 70 1.83 -3.46 0.41
N GLY A 71 1.70 -3.56 -0.91
CA GLY A 71 2.30 -2.63 -1.87
C GLY A 71 3.25 -3.31 -2.83
N ALA A 72 4.22 -2.54 -3.34
CA ALA A 72 5.21 -3.04 -4.27
C ALA A 72 6.29 -3.86 -3.56
N ASP A 73 6.76 -4.92 -4.21
CA ASP A 73 8.00 -5.61 -3.82
C ASP A 73 9.20 -4.75 -4.25
N VAL A 74 9.52 -3.76 -3.43
CA VAL A 74 10.59 -2.79 -3.71
C VAL A 74 11.96 -3.48 -3.80
N THR A 75 12.17 -4.57 -3.04
CA THR A 75 13.41 -5.36 -3.11
C THR A 75 13.55 -6.02 -4.49
N ALA A 76 12.50 -6.68 -4.97
CA ALA A 76 12.53 -7.32 -6.29
C ALA A 76 12.76 -6.28 -7.40
N ILE A 77 12.04 -5.16 -7.37
CA ILE A 77 12.20 -4.07 -8.35
C ILE A 77 13.65 -3.57 -8.37
N GLN A 78 14.22 -3.22 -7.21
CA GLN A 78 15.60 -2.75 -7.12
C GLN A 78 16.59 -3.79 -7.65
N SER A 79 16.36 -5.08 -7.38
CA SER A 79 17.22 -6.15 -7.88
C SER A 79 17.20 -6.27 -9.41
N TYR A 80 16.05 -6.07 -10.05
CA TYR A 80 15.91 -6.20 -11.50
C TYR A 80 16.44 -4.98 -12.27
N ILE A 81 16.44 -3.80 -11.65
CA ILE A 81 16.94 -2.57 -12.30
C ILE A 81 18.41 -2.29 -11.95
N ALA A 82 19.01 -3.06 -11.04
CA ALA A 82 20.41 -2.90 -10.68
C ALA A 82 21.31 -3.11 -11.91
N GLY A 83 22.10 -2.10 -12.25
CA GLY A 83 23.05 -2.17 -13.37
C GLY A 83 22.43 -1.95 -14.75
N VAL A 84 21.17 -1.50 -14.84
CA VAL A 84 20.60 -1.00 -16.10
C VAL A 84 21.08 0.44 -16.30
N TYR A 85 22.00 0.63 -17.25
CA TYR A 85 22.57 1.93 -17.63
C TYR A 85 22.71 2.05 -19.15
#